data_AF-A0AAV9VIL1-F1
#
_entry.id   AF-A0AAV9VIL1-F1
#
_cell.length_a   1.000
_cell.length_b   1.000
_cell.length_c   1.000
_cell.angle_alpha   90.00
_cell.angle_beta   90.00
_cell.angle_gamma   90.00
#
_symmetry.space_group_name_H-M   'P 1'
#
loop_
_entity.id
_entity.type
_entity.pdbx_description
1 polymer ?
#
loop_
_entity_poly.entity_id
_entity_poly.type
_entity_poly.pdbx_seq_one_letter_code
_entity_poly.pdbx_strand_id
1 'polypeptide(L)'
;MSVFSSLRYCLGEPTDLKNVWLALAFMPFGLFFDFMDGRIARWQKKSSLLGQELDSLADLISFGVAPASLAFAIGMRSFLDTLLLSFFVLCGLSRLARFNVSVQHLPKDASGKSKYFEGTPTPTSLGLMMVAAWWVHNEWVLENLPLGVILKDSPLEFHPSVLLFVAHGCAMVSKSLKVPKP
;
A
#
# COMPACT_ATOMS: atom_id res chain seq x y z
N MET A 1 3.08 11.50 -7.00
CA MET A 1 4.26 12.22 -6.44
C MET A 1 5.05 11.37 -5.45
N SER A 2 4.42 10.62 -4.54
CA SER A 2 5.13 9.77 -3.57
C SER A 2 6.21 8.87 -4.17
N VAL A 3 5.88 8.11 -5.23
CA VAL A 3 6.84 7.22 -5.92
C VAL A 3 8.06 7.99 -6.41
N PHE A 4 7.87 9.12 -7.07
CA PHE A 4 8.98 9.94 -7.56
C PHE A 4 9.82 10.55 -6.43
N SER A 5 9.20 10.93 -5.31
CA SER A 5 9.93 11.38 -4.13
C SER A 5 10.79 10.26 -3.54
N SER A 6 10.27 9.01 -3.48
CA SER A 6 11.06 7.84 -3.08
C SER A 6 12.24 7.59 -4.04
N LEU A 7 12.02 7.69 -5.35
CA LEU A 7 13.08 7.54 -6.35
C LEU A 7 14.14 8.64 -6.25
N ARG A 8 13.72 9.90 -6.00
CA ARG A 8 14.65 11.01 -5.78
C ARG A 8 15.54 10.79 -4.56
N TYR A 9 15.02 10.19 -3.50
CA TYR A 9 15.83 9.79 -2.35
C TYR A 9 16.87 8.72 -2.74
N CYS A 10 16.50 7.73 -3.56
CA CYS A 10 17.44 6.71 -4.04
C CYS A 10 18.60 7.28 -4.87
N LEU A 11 18.37 8.40 -5.59
CA LEU A 11 19.35 9.05 -6.45
C LEU A 11 20.16 10.15 -5.72
N GLY A 12 19.70 10.60 -4.55
CA GLY A 12 20.29 11.70 -3.80
C GLY A 12 21.28 11.24 -2.73
N GLU A 13 21.69 12.18 -1.88
CA GLU A 13 22.50 11.86 -0.71
C GLU A 13 21.65 11.09 0.32
N PRO A 14 22.14 9.97 0.87
CA PRO A 14 21.36 9.14 1.79
C PRO A 14 21.04 9.82 3.13
N THR A 15 21.71 10.92 3.45
CA THR A 15 21.46 11.76 4.62
C THR A 15 20.30 12.74 4.41
N ASP A 16 19.89 13.02 3.17
CA ASP A 16 18.81 13.96 2.88
C ASP A 16 17.43 13.29 2.91
N LEU A 17 16.87 13.20 4.13
CA LEU A 17 15.55 12.61 4.37
C LEU A 17 14.38 13.46 3.85
N LYS A 18 14.61 14.67 3.30
CA LYS A 18 13.51 15.55 2.82
C LYS A 18 12.63 14.85 1.81
N ASN A 19 13.23 14.10 0.89
CA ASN A 19 12.51 13.37 -0.15
C ASN A 19 11.67 12.22 0.43
N VAL A 20 12.15 11.56 1.50
CA VAL A 20 11.42 10.51 2.21
C VAL A 20 10.21 11.08 2.94
N TRP A 21 10.39 12.20 3.65
CA TRP A 21 9.30 12.92 4.31
C TRP A 21 8.26 13.42 3.32
N LEU A 22 8.70 13.91 2.16
CA LEU A 22 7.81 14.35 1.09
C LEU A 22 7.02 13.16 0.51
N ALA A 23 7.65 12.01 0.32
CA ALA A 23 6.97 10.79 -0.11
C ALA A 23 5.87 10.39 0.90
N LEU A 24 6.23 10.34 2.19
CA LEU A 24 5.29 10.05 3.30
C LEU A 24 4.12 11.04 3.34
N ALA A 25 4.39 12.34 3.16
CA ALA A 25 3.35 13.38 3.18
C ALA A 25 2.36 13.24 2.01
N PHE A 26 2.81 12.83 0.83
CA PHE A 26 1.94 12.71 -0.35
C PHE A 26 0.98 11.51 -0.31
N MET A 27 1.25 10.49 0.50
CA MET A 27 0.39 9.31 0.54
C MET A 27 -0.99 9.56 1.20
N PRO A 28 -1.10 10.27 2.35
CA PRO A 28 -2.38 10.71 2.88
C PRO A 28 -3.19 11.58 1.92
N PHE A 29 -2.53 12.41 1.10
CA PHE A 29 -3.22 13.17 0.05
C PHE A 29 -3.85 12.24 -0.99
N GLY A 30 -3.18 11.15 -1.37
CA GLY A 30 -3.75 10.13 -2.26
C GLY A 30 -5.05 9.55 -1.71
N LEU A 31 -5.08 9.21 -0.41
CA LEU A 31 -6.30 8.74 0.25
C LEU A 31 -7.41 9.79 0.31
N PHE A 32 -7.03 11.05 0.52
CA PHE A 32 -8.00 12.14 0.52
C PHE A 32 -8.67 12.29 -0.84
N PHE A 33 -7.90 12.21 -1.94
CA PHE A 33 -8.44 12.30 -3.29
C PHE A 33 -9.31 11.10 -3.67
N ASP A 34 -8.90 9.87 -3.32
CA ASP A 34 -9.71 8.65 -3.51
C ASP A 34 -11.10 8.79 -2.82
N PHE A 35 -11.11 9.24 -1.56
CA PHE A 35 -12.37 9.49 -0.85
C PHE A 35 -13.26 10.56 -1.52
N MET A 36 -12.65 11.59 -2.10
CA MET A 36 -13.36 12.64 -2.82
C MET A 36 -13.92 12.15 -4.16
N ASP A 37 -13.13 11.42 -4.95
CA ASP A 37 -13.55 10.89 -6.26
C ASP A 37 -14.72 9.90 -6.10
N GLY A 38 -14.65 9.03 -5.08
CA GLY A 38 -15.77 8.17 -4.71
C GLY A 38 -17.03 8.93 -4.30
N ARG A 39 -16.90 10.10 -3.65
CA ARG A 39 -18.04 10.95 -3.26
C ARG A 39 -18.65 11.68 -4.45
N ILE A 40 -17.81 12.19 -5.35
CA ILE A 40 -18.22 12.90 -6.56
C ILE A 40 -18.91 11.94 -7.54
N ALA A 41 -18.37 10.74 -7.74
CA ALA A 41 -18.96 9.72 -8.61
C ALA A 41 -20.37 9.31 -8.14
N ARG A 42 -20.58 9.15 -6.82
CA ARG A 42 -21.91 8.90 -6.24
C ARG A 42 -22.87 10.06 -6.46
N TRP A 43 -22.37 11.30 -6.41
CA TRP A 43 -23.21 12.48 -6.58
C TRP A 43 -23.67 12.66 -8.04
N GLN A 44 -22.80 12.36 -9.00
CA GLN A 44 -23.11 12.50 -10.43
C GLN A 44 -24.01 11.39 -11.00
N LYS A 45 -24.28 10.30 -10.25
CA LYS A 45 -25.07 9.13 -10.69
C LYS A 45 -24.65 8.54 -12.04
N LYS A 46 -23.46 8.88 -12.53
CA LYS A 46 -22.85 8.40 -13.78
C LYS A 46 -21.57 7.67 -13.40
N SER A 47 -21.66 6.36 -13.19
CA SER A 47 -20.49 5.50 -13.06
C SER A 47 -20.26 4.78 -14.39
N SER A 48 -19.14 5.05 -15.06
CA SER A 48 -18.71 4.27 -16.22
C SER A 48 -17.86 3.08 -15.75
N LEU A 49 -17.93 1.95 -16.49
CA LEU A 49 -17.07 0.78 -16.22
C LEU A 49 -15.59 1.14 -16.34
N LEU A 50 -15.24 1.94 -17.35
CA LEU A 50 -13.87 2.43 -17.53
C LEU A 50 -13.39 3.26 -16.32
N GLY A 51 -14.26 4.10 -15.75
CA GLY A 51 -13.92 4.90 -14.57
C GLY A 51 -13.64 4.05 -13.34
N GLN A 52 -14.40 2.97 -13.13
CA GLN A 52 -14.18 2.03 -12.02
C GLN A 52 -12.84 1.30 -12.12
N GLU A 53 -12.45 0.87 -13.33
CA GLU A 53 -11.15 0.24 -13.54
C GLU A 53 -10.00 1.24 -13.36
N LEU A 54 -10.15 2.49 -13.82
CA LEU A 54 -9.16 3.54 -13.60
C LEU A 54 -8.98 3.90 -12.12
N ASP A 55 -10.07 3.97 -11.37
CA ASP A 55 -10.08 4.18 -9.92
C ASP A 55 -9.30 3.06 -9.19
N SER A 56 -9.57 1.80 -9.57
CA SER A 56 -8.87 0.63 -9.03
C SER A 56 -7.36 0.65 -9.34
N LEU A 57 -6.97 1.07 -10.54
CA LEU A 57 -5.56 1.23 -10.89
C LEU A 57 -4.88 2.35 -10.10
N ALA A 58 -5.58 3.47 -9.89
CA ALA A 58 -5.08 4.58 -9.07
C ALA A 58 -4.91 4.17 -7.60
N ASP A 59 -5.84 3.38 -7.07
CA ASP A 59 -5.76 2.77 -5.73
C ASP A 59 -4.55 1.84 -5.59
N LEU A 60 -4.31 0.98 -6.57
CA LEU A 60 -3.16 0.08 -6.57
C LEU A 60 -1.84 0.85 -6.51
N ILE A 61 -1.74 1.94 -7.29
CA ILE A 61 -0.54 2.77 -7.32
C ILE A 61 -0.36 3.51 -5.98
N SER A 62 -1.45 4.05 -5.43
CA SER A 62 -1.41 4.87 -4.21
C SER A 62 -1.17 4.05 -2.94
N PHE A 63 -1.73 2.85 -2.85
CA PHE A 63 -1.70 2.03 -1.63
C PHE A 63 -0.88 0.75 -1.73
N GLY A 64 -0.48 0.34 -2.93
CA GLY A 64 0.44 -0.77 -3.17
C GLY A 64 1.82 -0.26 -3.59
N VAL A 65 1.89 0.40 -4.73
CA VAL A 65 3.18 0.76 -5.35
C VAL A 65 3.91 1.85 -4.56
N ALA A 66 3.21 2.89 -4.08
CA ALA A 66 3.83 3.97 -3.32
C ALA A 66 4.49 3.50 -2.01
N PRO A 67 3.83 2.72 -1.12
CA PRO A 67 4.47 2.20 0.09
C PRO A 67 5.57 1.18 -0.23
N ALA A 68 5.43 0.34 -1.26
CA ALA A 68 6.51 -0.55 -1.69
C ALA A 68 7.74 0.22 -2.18
N SER A 69 7.52 1.29 -2.95
CA SER A 69 8.60 2.17 -3.43
C SER A 69 9.29 2.91 -2.29
N LEU A 70 8.53 3.34 -1.27
CA LEU A 70 9.09 3.92 -0.05
C LEU A 70 9.94 2.90 0.71
N ALA A 71 9.45 1.68 0.91
CA ALA A 71 10.17 0.60 1.61
C ALA A 71 11.51 0.28 0.95
N PHE A 72 11.53 0.21 -0.37
CA PHE A 72 12.77 0.07 -1.15
C PHE A 72 13.70 1.27 -0.96
N ALA A 73 13.16 2.48 -0.99
CA ALA A 73 13.94 3.71 -0.86
C ALA A 73 14.65 3.79 0.50
N ILE A 74 13.95 3.47 1.59
CA ILE A 74 14.49 3.52 2.96
C ILE A 74 15.49 2.40 3.28
N GLY A 75 15.69 1.40 2.42
CA GLY A 75 16.81 0.46 2.54
C GLY A 75 16.53 -1.01 2.23
N MET A 76 15.26 -1.41 2.00
CA MET A 76 14.92 -2.80 1.63
C MET A 76 15.23 -3.08 0.15
N ARG A 77 16.52 -3.14 -0.18
CA ARG A 77 17.03 -3.15 -1.57
C ARG A 77 17.53 -4.51 -2.04
N SER A 78 17.46 -5.55 -1.22
CA SER A 78 17.95 -6.86 -1.62
C SER A 78 17.07 -7.47 -2.73
N PHE A 79 17.58 -8.50 -3.41
CA PHE A 79 16.83 -9.22 -4.42
C PHE A 79 15.54 -9.83 -3.83
N LEU A 80 15.64 -10.46 -2.65
CA LEU A 80 14.49 -11.02 -1.96
C LEU A 80 13.53 -9.94 -1.44
N ASP A 81 14.04 -8.81 -0.95
CA ASP A 81 13.19 -7.69 -0.53
C ASP A 81 12.32 -7.21 -1.69
N THR A 82 12.93 -7.04 -2.87
CA THR A 82 12.23 -6.60 -4.08
C THR A 82 11.16 -7.61 -4.50
N LEU A 83 11.46 -8.92 -4.40
CA LEU A 83 10.50 -9.99 -4.68
C LEU A 83 9.31 -9.94 -3.70
N LEU A 84 9.58 -9.76 -2.40
CA LEU A 84 8.57 -9.73 -1.35
C LEU A 84 7.72 -8.44 -1.38
N LEU A 85 8.32 -7.30 -1.71
CA LEU A 85 7.59 -6.05 -1.97
C LEU A 85 6.71 -6.16 -3.22
N SER A 86 7.19 -6.82 -4.27
CA SER A 86 6.39 -7.11 -5.47
C SER A 86 5.21 -8.02 -5.14
N PHE A 87 5.42 -9.05 -4.29
CA PHE A 87 4.35 -9.90 -3.78
C PHE A 87 3.30 -9.10 -3.01
N PHE A 88 3.69 -8.13 -2.18
CA PHE A 88 2.77 -7.22 -1.51
C PHE A 88 1.90 -6.42 -2.50
N VAL A 89 2.50 -5.88 -3.58
CA VAL A 89 1.75 -5.17 -4.63
C VAL A 89 0.76 -6.12 -5.33
N LEU A 90 1.18 -7.36 -5.64
CA LEU A 90 0.31 -8.37 -6.25
C LEU A 90 -0.84 -8.79 -5.33
N CYS A 91 -0.63 -8.80 -4.02
CA CYS A 91 -1.69 -9.01 -3.04
C CYS A 91 -2.73 -7.87 -3.09
N GLY A 92 -2.27 -6.62 -3.15
CA GLY A 92 -3.13 -5.44 -3.33
C GLY A 92 -3.95 -5.51 -4.63
N LEU A 93 -3.30 -5.87 -5.75
CA LEU A 93 -3.95 -6.07 -7.04
C LEU A 93 -5.03 -7.17 -6.96
N SER A 94 -4.71 -8.30 -6.34
CA SER A 94 -5.66 -9.42 -6.19
C SER A 94 -6.89 -9.03 -5.35
N ARG A 95 -6.71 -8.20 -4.33
CA ARG A 95 -7.82 -7.65 -3.53
C ARG A 95 -8.74 -6.76 -4.38
N LEU A 96 -8.16 -5.84 -5.15
CA LEU A 96 -8.90 -4.92 -6.02
C LEU A 96 -9.64 -5.64 -7.14
N ALA A 97 -8.97 -6.60 -7.80
CA ALA A 97 -9.60 -7.43 -8.83
C ALA A 97 -10.81 -8.21 -8.29
N ARG A 98 -10.71 -8.76 -7.07
CA ARG A 98 -11.86 -9.39 -6.41
C ARG A 98 -12.98 -8.41 -6.10
N PHE A 99 -12.66 -7.22 -5.62
CA PHE A 99 -13.65 -6.18 -5.35
C PHE A 99 -14.42 -5.82 -6.64
N ASN A 100 -13.73 -5.61 -7.76
CA ASN A 100 -14.37 -5.28 -9.04
C ASN A 100 -15.32 -6.40 -9.50
N VAL A 101 -14.91 -7.67 -9.37
CA VAL A 101 -15.75 -8.84 -9.71
C VAL A 101 -16.92 -9.00 -8.73
N SER A 102 -16.71 -8.83 -7.43
CA SER A 102 -17.79 -8.94 -6.42
C SER A 102 -18.84 -7.84 -6.58
N VAL A 103 -18.45 -6.62 -6.94
CA VAL A 103 -19.39 -5.52 -7.24
C VAL A 103 -20.26 -5.83 -8.47
N GLN A 104 -19.75 -6.59 -9.43
CA GLN A 104 -20.50 -7.03 -10.62
C GLN A 104 -21.44 -8.21 -10.34
N HIS A 105 -21.17 -9.03 -9.31
CA HIS A 105 -21.92 -10.27 -9.03
C HIS A 105 -22.71 -10.29 -7.71
N LEU A 106 -22.67 -9.25 -6.88
CA LEU A 106 -23.48 -9.15 -5.67
C LEU A 106 -24.97 -9.00 -6.02
N PRO A 107 -25.85 -9.94 -5.64
CA PRO A 107 -27.29 -9.77 -5.75
C PRO A 107 -27.68 -8.57 -4.87
N LYS A 108 -28.30 -7.56 -5.48
CA LYS A 108 -28.90 -6.44 -4.75
C LYS A 108 -30.19 -6.95 -4.09
N ASP A 109 -30.13 -7.32 -2.81
CA ASP A 109 -31.34 -7.51 -2.02
C ASP A 109 -32.10 -6.19 -1.88
N ALA A 110 -33.44 -6.27 -1.82
CA ALA A 110 -34.40 -5.16 -1.83
C ALA A 110 -34.26 -4.11 -0.70
N SER A 111 -33.23 -4.19 0.15
CA SER A 111 -32.90 -3.23 1.21
C SER A 111 -31.52 -2.57 1.10
N GLY A 112 -30.70 -2.89 0.08
CA GLY A 112 -29.54 -2.09 -0.31
C GLY A 112 -28.41 -1.92 0.73
N LYS A 113 -28.25 -2.83 1.70
CA LYS A 113 -27.18 -2.76 2.71
C LYS A 113 -26.34 -4.04 2.75
N SER A 114 -25.09 -3.97 2.28
CA SER A 114 -24.09 -5.03 2.50
C SER A 114 -23.67 -5.06 3.98
N LYS A 115 -23.79 -6.23 4.62
CA LYS A 115 -23.62 -6.41 6.08
C LYS A 115 -22.18 -6.65 6.55
N TYR A 116 -21.21 -6.88 5.64
CA TYR A 116 -19.83 -7.15 6.00
C TYR A 116 -18.86 -6.58 4.96
N PHE A 117 -17.77 -5.95 5.42
CA PHE A 117 -16.60 -5.70 4.58
C PHE A 117 -15.74 -6.97 4.59
N GLU A 118 -15.45 -7.53 3.42
CA GLU A 118 -14.42 -8.56 3.28
C GLU A 118 -13.05 -7.88 3.11
N GLY A 119 -12.14 -8.13 4.06
CA GLY A 119 -10.76 -7.61 4.05
C GLY A 119 -10.55 -6.36 4.91
N THR A 120 -9.29 -6.07 5.21
CA THR A 120 -8.93 -4.83 5.91
C THR A 120 -9.16 -3.61 4.99
N PRO A 121 -9.77 -2.53 5.49
CA PRO A 121 -9.94 -1.31 4.71
C PRO A 121 -8.59 -0.81 4.17
N THR A 122 -8.57 -0.26 2.95
CA THR A 122 -7.43 0.46 2.35
C THR A 122 -6.67 1.41 3.33
N PRO A 123 -7.31 2.02 4.35
CA PRO A 123 -6.59 2.73 5.41
C PRO A 123 -5.54 1.92 6.20
N THR A 124 -5.54 0.58 6.17
CA THR A 124 -4.51 -0.18 6.89
C THR A 124 -3.11 0.03 6.29
N SER A 125 -3.01 0.38 5.01
CA SER A 125 -1.74 0.79 4.39
C SER A 125 -1.16 2.06 5.03
N LEU A 126 -1.99 2.95 5.61
CA LEU A 126 -1.50 4.07 6.42
C LEU A 126 -0.78 3.60 7.68
N GLY A 127 -1.16 2.45 8.24
CA GLY A 127 -0.47 1.82 9.38
C GLY A 127 0.98 1.50 9.04
N LEU A 128 1.23 0.89 7.89
CA LEU A 128 2.59 0.66 7.38
C LEU A 128 3.34 1.97 7.15
N MET A 129 2.67 3.00 6.65
CA MET A 129 3.28 4.32 6.45
C MET A 129 3.66 4.99 7.77
N MET A 130 2.84 4.87 8.81
CA MET A 130 3.15 5.39 10.14
C MET A 130 4.36 4.66 10.75
N VAL A 131 4.44 3.34 10.57
CA VAL A 131 5.61 2.56 10.99
C VAL A 131 6.87 3.01 10.24
N ALA A 132 6.78 3.18 8.92
CA ALA A 132 7.90 3.69 8.12
C ALA A 132 8.28 5.12 8.51
N ALA A 133 7.32 6.00 8.78
CA ALA A 133 7.57 7.36 9.27
C ALA A 133 8.26 7.35 10.64
N TRP A 134 7.87 6.42 11.52
CA TRP A 134 8.53 6.24 12.81
C TRP A 134 9.97 5.75 12.63
N TRP A 135 10.25 4.83 11.71
CA TRP A 135 11.64 4.43 11.42
C TRP A 135 12.47 5.61 10.89
N VAL A 136 11.93 6.39 9.96
CA VAL A 136 12.60 7.58 9.42
C VAL A 136 12.84 8.63 10.51
N HIS A 137 11.90 8.80 11.44
CA HIS A 137 12.06 9.70 12.58
C HIS A 137 13.19 9.28 13.54
N ASN A 138 13.41 7.98 13.71
CA ASN A 138 14.52 7.45 14.52
C ASN A 138 15.83 7.30 13.72
N GLU A 139 15.89 7.81 12.48
CA GLU A 139 17.01 7.66 11.56
C GLU A 139 17.38 6.18 11.25
N TRP A 140 16.40 5.28 11.39
CA TRP A 140 16.52 3.87 11.05
C TRP A 140 16.28 3.65 9.57
N VAL A 141 17.24 4.11 8.77
CA VAL A 141 17.26 3.97 7.32
C VAL A 141 18.54 3.24 6.91
N LEU A 142 18.47 2.57 5.75
CA LEU A 142 19.58 1.86 5.13
C LEU A 142 20.17 0.81 6.08
N GLU A 143 21.43 0.96 6.47
CA GLU A 143 22.15 0.02 7.33
C GLU A 143 21.58 -0.06 8.76
N ASN A 144 20.84 0.97 9.20
CA ASN A 144 20.23 1.04 10.53
C ASN A 144 18.77 0.58 10.55
N LEU A 145 18.31 -0.16 9.53
CA LEU A 145 16.95 -0.71 9.51
C LEU A 145 16.71 -1.64 10.73
N PRO A 146 15.53 -1.57 11.36
CA PRO A 146 15.21 -2.40 12.51
C PRO A 146 15.20 -3.88 12.09
N LEU A 147 15.70 -4.73 12.98
CA LEU A 147 15.92 -6.17 12.77
C LEU A 147 17.13 -6.52 11.89
N GLY A 148 17.85 -5.52 11.36
CA GLY A 148 19.08 -5.71 10.60
C GLY A 148 18.90 -6.53 9.33
N VAL A 149 20.01 -7.13 8.86
CA VAL A 149 20.06 -7.97 7.67
C VAL A 149 20.22 -9.42 8.09
N ILE A 150 19.34 -10.30 7.59
CA ILE A 150 19.50 -11.75 7.72
C ILE A 150 20.22 -12.28 6.48
N LEU A 151 21.14 -13.23 6.69
CA LEU A 151 21.95 -13.85 5.62
C LEU A 151 22.77 -12.83 4.82
N LYS A 152 23.40 -11.87 5.53
CA LYS A 152 24.35 -10.92 4.95
C LYS A 152 25.41 -11.68 4.13
N ASP A 153 25.71 -11.18 2.93
CA ASP A 153 26.65 -11.77 1.95
C ASP A 153 26.19 -13.09 1.30
N SER A 154 24.91 -13.46 1.43
CA SER A 154 24.29 -14.57 0.70
C SER A 154 23.45 -14.05 -0.48
N PRO A 155 23.28 -14.82 -1.58
CA PRO A 155 22.28 -14.52 -2.59
C PRO A 155 20.84 -14.45 -2.04
N LEU A 156 20.62 -14.96 -0.83
CA LEU A 156 19.34 -14.91 -0.10
C LEU A 156 19.32 -13.85 1.01
N GLU A 157 20.10 -12.79 0.88
CA GLU A 157 20.04 -11.64 1.79
C GLU A 157 18.65 -11.01 1.79
N PHE A 158 18.08 -10.76 2.97
CA PHE A 158 16.81 -10.02 3.09
C PHE A 158 16.69 -9.28 4.43
N HIS A 159 15.90 -8.22 4.42
CA HIS A 159 15.57 -7.44 5.60
C HIS A 159 14.28 -7.99 6.22
N PRO A 160 14.29 -8.43 7.50
CA PRO A 160 13.10 -8.93 8.17
C PRO A 160 11.97 -7.90 8.24
N SER A 161 12.31 -6.61 8.19
CA SER A 161 11.34 -5.51 8.09
C SER A 161 10.39 -5.65 6.89
N VAL A 162 10.81 -6.30 5.81
CA VAL A 162 9.97 -6.54 4.62
C VAL A 162 8.85 -7.54 4.91
N LEU A 163 9.01 -8.41 5.92
CA LEU A 163 7.97 -9.35 6.33
C LEU A 163 6.74 -8.64 6.88
N LEU A 164 6.87 -7.42 7.39
CA LEU A 164 5.71 -6.60 7.78
C LEU A 164 4.84 -6.26 6.57
N PHE A 165 5.47 -5.95 5.42
CA PHE A 165 4.75 -5.71 4.17
C PHE A 165 4.10 -7.01 3.66
N VAL A 166 4.80 -8.13 3.72
CA VAL A 166 4.26 -9.44 3.32
C VAL A 166 3.08 -9.83 4.21
N ALA A 167 3.21 -9.74 5.53
CA ALA A 167 2.15 -10.03 6.48
C ALA A 167 0.93 -9.13 6.23
N HIS A 168 1.15 -7.85 5.93
CA HIS A 168 0.09 -6.92 5.55
C HIS A 168 -0.58 -7.31 4.22
N GLY A 169 0.20 -7.69 3.20
CA GLY A 169 -0.28 -8.21 1.92
C GLY A 169 -1.16 -9.44 2.09
N CYS A 170 -0.69 -10.41 2.89
CA CYS A 170 -1.46 -11.59 3.26
C CYS A 170 -2.75 -11.22 4.00
N ALA A 171 -2.70 -10.26 4.93
CA ALA A 171 -3.88 -9.78 5.65
C ALA A 171 -4.91 -9.12 4.70
N MET A 172 -4.46 -8.35 3.70
CA MET A 172 -5.32 -7.73 2.69
C MET A 172 -6.05 -8.76 1.81
N VAL A 173 -5.44 -9.92 1.54
CA VAL A 173 -6.00 -10.98 0.69
C VAL A 173 -6.79 -12.02 1.50
N SER A 174 -6.54 -12.10 2.81
CA SER A 174 -7.13 -13.09 3.71
C SER A 174 -8.63 -12.89 3.91
N LYS A 175 -9.39 -13.95 3.59
CA LYS A 175 -10.86 -14.02 3.79
C LYS A 175 -11.30 -14.15 5.25
N SER A 176 -10.35 -14.28 6.18
CA SER A 176 -10.64 -14.60 7.60
C SER A 176 -10.85 -13.37 8.48
N LEU A 177 -10.45 -12.16 8.04
CA LEU A 177 -10.65 -10.92 8.79
C LEU A 177 -12.01 -10.30 8.45
N LYS A 178 -13.02 -10.65 9.25
CA LYS A 178 -14.34 -10.00 9.23
C LYS A 178 -14.31 -8.81 10.19
N VAL A 179 -14.11 -7.60 9.68
CA VAL A 179 -14.18 -6.38 10.50
C VAL A 179 -15.66 -5.96 10.63
N PRO A 180 -16.24 -5.96 11.84
CA PRO A 180 -17.62 -5.50 12.05
C PRO A 180 -17.69 -3.97 11.91
N LYS A 181 -18.74 -3.48 11.24
CA LYS A 181 -19.03 -2.04 11.09
C LYS A 181 -19.59 -1.50 12.42
N PRO A 182 -19.17 -0.30 12.88
CA PRO A 182 -19.94 0.45 13.87
C PRO A 182 -21.26 0.99 13.28
#